data_AF-A0A965T644-F1
#
_entry.id   AF-A0A965T644-F1
#
_cell.length_a   1.000
_cell.length_b   1.000
_cell.length_c   1.000
_cell.angle_alpha   90.00
_cell.angle_beta   90.00
_cell.angle_gamma   90.00
#
_symmetry.space_group_name_H-M   'P 1'
#
loop_
_entity.id
_entity.type
_entity.pdbx_description
1 polymer ?
#
loop_
_entity_poly.entity_id
_entity_poly.type
_entity_poly.pdbx_seq_one_letter_code
_entity_poly.pdbx_strand_id
1 'polypeptide(L)'
;MENVVVLQEILNEYSLKGEVTGLIKIEIGHINDTYCLSLSSEGVIKRYILQKINNKVFKDIEGLIANIVYVTSHLRGKLIEASRDPSREAMRILPTFNGRYYYLASDGGSYRIYDYIEGSVCHLYAE
;
A
#
# COMPACT_ATOMS: atom_id res chain seq x y z
N MET A 1 3.86 -19.01 11.31
CA MET A 1 3.50 -18.27 12.54
C MET A 1 4.05 -16.85 12.52
N GLU A 2 5.32 -16.63 12.12
CA GLU A 2 5.91 -15.26 12.03
C GLU A 2 5.14 -14.30 11.11
N ASN A 3 4.69 -14.74 9.93
CA ASN A 3 3.95 -13.86 9.00
C ASN A 3 2.56 -13.40 9.51
N VAL A 4 1.94 -14.13 10.45
CA VAL A 4 0.60 -13.78 10.95
C VAL A 4 0.69 -12.66 11.99
N VAL A 5 1.70 -12.72 12.86
CA VAL A 5 1.94 -11.69 13.88
C VAL A 5 2.26 -10.34 13.23
N VAL A 6 3.20 -10.33 12.29
CA VAL A 6 3.59 -9.12 11.54
C VAL A 6 2.40 -8.52 10.79
N LEU A 7 1.59 -9.35 10.12
CA LEU A 7 0.39 -8.86 9.44
C LEU A 7 -0.57 -8.19 10.41
N GLN A 8 -0.81 -8.79 11.59
CA GLN A 8 -1.71 -8.20 12.58
C GLN A 8 -1.19 -6.86 13.13
N GLU A 9 0.13 -6.74 13.36
CA GLU A 9 0.76 -5.47 13.73
C GLU A 9 0.48 -4.39 12.69
N ILE A 10 0.69 -4.72 11.41
CA ILE A 10 0.45 -3.81 10.29
C ILE A 10 -1.04 -3.42 10.24
N LEU A 11 -1.97 -4.37 10.31
CA LEU A 11 -3.40 -4.07 10.28
C LEU A 11 -3.81 -3.12 11.42
N ASN A 12 -3.29 -3.34 12.62
CA ASN A 12 -3.54 -2.49 13.78
C ASN A 12 -2.96 -1.09 13.58
N GLU A 13 -1.71 -1.00 13.13
CA GLU A 13 -1.03 0.28 12.91
C GLU A 13 -1.75 1.14 11.86
N TYR A 14 -2.30 0.52 10.82
CA TYR A 14 -3.07 1.22 9.77
C TYR A 14 -4.57 1.35 10.08
N SER A 15 -5.01 0.92 11.26
CA SER A 15 -6.43 0.89 11.65
C SER A 15 -7.33 0.19 10.61
N LEU A 16 -6.78 -0.82 9.92
CA LEU A 16 -7.51 -1.60 8.93
C LEU A 16 -8.33 -2.68 9.62
N LYS A 17 -9.65 -2.58 9.52
CA LYS A 17 -10.61 -3.51 10.10
C LYS A 17 -11.12 -4.49 9.06
N GLY A 18 -11.54 -5.66 9.53
CA GLY A 18 -12.11 -6.72 8.70
C GLY A 18 -11.36 -8.04 8.85
N GLU A 19 -11.98 -9.10 8.38
CA GLU A 19 -11.36 -10.42 8.29
C GLU A 19 -10.39 -10.46 7.10
N VAL A 20 -9.18 -10.98 7.31
CA VAL A 20 -8.21 -11.21 6.23
C VAL A 20 -8.71 -12.38 5.38
N THR A 21 -9.20 -12.09 4.18
CA THR A 21 -9.67 -13.11 3.23
C THR A 21 -8.66 -13.44 2.14
N GLY A 22 -7.57 -12.67 2.04
CA GLY A 22 -6.49 -12.96 1.09
C GLY A 22 -5.23 -12.15 1.34
N LEU A 23 -4.08 -12.77 1.10
CA LEU A 23 -2.77 -12.14 1.05
C LEU A 23 -1.95 -12.81 -0.07
N ILE A 24 -2.01 -12.25 -1.27
CA ILE A 24 -1.43 -12.85 -2.48
C ILE A 24 -0.16 -12.10 -2.86
N LYS A 25 0.98 -12.79 -2.98
CA LYS A 25 2.23 -12.19 -3.45
C LYS A 25 2.13 -11.83 -4.93
N ILE A 26 2.58 -10.64 -5.29
CA ILE A 26 2.72 -10.16 -6.67
C ILE A 26 4.19 -10.30 -7.08
N GLU A 27 4.49 -11.25 -7.96
CA GLU A 27 5.89 -11.66 -8.28
C GLU A 27 6.55 -10.85 -9.40
N ILE A 28 5.81 -9.99 -10.10
CA ILE A 28 6.34 -9.19 -11.21
C ILE A 28 7.26 -8.04 -10.78
N GLY A 29 7.30 -7.71 -9.48
CA GLY A 29 8.16 -6.66 -8.95
C GLY A 29 9.51 -7.19 -8.48
N HIS A 30 10.61 -6.59 -8.92
CA HIS A 30 11.97 -7.03 -8.57
C HIS A 30 12.58 -6.33 -7.34
N ILE A 31 11.97 -5.25 -6.86
CA ILE A 31 12.58 -4.39 -5.83
C ILE A 31 11.95 -4.63 -4.45
N ASN A 32 10.65 -4.37 -4.32
CA ASN A 32 9.91 -4.50 -3.06
C ASN A 32 9.08 -5.78 -3.07
N ASP A 33 8.97 -6.47 -1.94
CA ASP A 33 7.98 -7.55 -1.81
C ASP A 33 6.59 -6.93 -1.77
N THR A 34 5.78 -7.27 -2.76
CA THR A 34 4.45 -6.68 -2.97
C THR A 34 3.37 -7.75 -2.79
N TYR A 35 2.31 -7.39 -2.06
CA TYR A 35 1.19 -8.27 -1.77
C TYR A 35 -0.13 -7.55 -2.04
N CYS A 36 -1.10 -8.27 -2.59
CA CYS A 36 -2.50 -7.88 -2.61
C CYS A 36 -3.17 -8.41 -1.34
N LEU A 37 -3.56 -7.50 -0.45
CA LEU A 37 -4.27 -7.78 0.80
C LEU A 37 -5.76 -7.56 0.59
N SER A 38 -6.58 -8.57 0.91
CA SER A 38 -8.04 -8.51 0.87
C SER A 38 -8.59 -8.57 2.29
N LEU A 39 -9.42 -7.58 2.65
CA LEU A 39 -10.14 -7.53 3.92
C LEU A 39 -11.65 -7.57 3.65
N SER A 40 -12.37 -8.42 4.37
CA SER A 40 -13.84 -8.50 4.35
C SER A 40 -14.44 -7.84 5.58
N SER A 41 -15.42 -6.96 5.39
CA SER A 41 -16.22 -6.38 6.46
C SER A 41 -17.67 -6.33 6.01
N GLU A 42 -18.59 -6.91 6.79
CA GLU A 42 -20.03 -6.89 6.50
C GLU A 42 -20.38 -7.40 5.08
N GLY A 43 -19.63 -8.39 4.57
CA GLY A 43 -19.83 -8.96 3.24
C GLY A 43 -19.22 -8.13 2.09
N VAL A 44 -18.57 -7.00 2.38
CA VAL A 44 -17.85 -6.18 1.40
C VAL A 44 -16.36 -6.47 1.47
N ILE A 45 -15.76 -6.84 0.33
CA ILE A 45 -14.31 -7.03 0.21
C ILE A 45 -13.67 -5.73 -0.25
N LYS A 46 -12.66 -5.27 0.50
CA LYS A 46 -11.78 -4.17 0.11
C LYS A 46 -10.35 -4.67 -0.02
N ARG A 47 -9.69 -4.26 -1.12
CA ARG A 47 -8.32 -4.63 -1.43
C ARG A 47 -7.34 -3.50 -1.18
N TYR A 48 -6.11 -3.87 -0.86
CA TYR A 48 -4.98 -2.98 -0.62
C TYR A 48 -3.72 -3.57 -1.26
N ILE A 49 -2.77 -2.70 -1.58
CA ILE A 49 -1.40 -3.11 -1.90
C ILE A 49 -0.55 -2.92 -0.66
N LEU A 50 -0.11 -4.04 -0.07
CA LEU A 50 0.87 -4.07 1.00
C LEU A 50 2.26 -4.26 0.42
N GLN A 51 3.21 -3.42 0.80
CA GLN A 51 4.60 -3.57 0.37
C GLN A 51 5.56 -3.58 1.55
N LYS A 52 6.47 -4.56 1.55
CA LYS A 52 7.70 -4.51 2.35
C LYS A 52 8.77 -3.80 1.52
N ILE A 53 9.22 -2.66 2.01
CA ILE A 53 10.27 -1.86 1.38
C ILE A 53 11.59 -2.62 1.47
N ASN A 54 12.35 -2.63 0.37
CA ASN A 54 13.68 -3.20 0.37
C ASN A 54 14.71 -2.20 0.91
N ASN A 55 15.02 -2.36 2.20
CA ASN A 55 15.94 -1.48 2.93
C ASN A 55 17.40 -1.59 2.44
N LYS A 56 17.75 -2.60 1.63
CA LYS A 56 19.07 -2.69 1.00
C LYS A 56 19.19 -1.75 -0.21
N VAL A 57 18.10 -1.55 -0.93
CA VAL A 57 18.03 -0.66 -2.11
C VAL A 57 17.74 0.77 -1.66
N PHE A 58 16.75 0.96 -0.80
CA PHE A 58 16.38 2.28 -0.27
C PHE A 58 16.99 2.48 1.11
N LYS A 59 18.09 3.24 1.17
CA LYS A 59 18.77 3.58 2.42
C LYS A 59 18.09 4.71 3.20
N ASP A 60 17.45 5.63 2.48
CA ASP A 60 16.67 6.75 3.04
C ASP A 60 15.18 6.49 2.84
N ILE A 61 14.57 5.80 3.80
CA ILE A 61 13.14 5.46 3.77
C ILE A 61 12.29 6.71 3.99
N GLU A 62 12.72 7.62 4.86
CA GLU A 62 12.00 8.86 5.13
C GLU A 62 11.93 9.74 3.88
N GLY A 63 13.06 9.94 3.19
CA GLY A 63 13.09 10.66 1.92
C GLY A 63 12.26 10.00 0.81
N LEU A 64 12.31 8.66 0.73
CA LEU A 64 11.46 7.89 -0.20
C LEU A 64 9.97 8.14 0.05
N ILE A 65 9.54 8.05 1.31
CA ILE A 65 8.15 8.22 1.72
C ILE A 65 7.70 9.67 1.52
N ALA A 66 8.51 10.64 1.91
CA ALA A 66 8.23 12.07 1.70
C ALA A 66 8.00 12.39 0.21
N ASN A 67 8.85 11.85 -0.68
CA ASN A 67 8.68 12.04 -2.12
C ASN A 67 7.36 11.43 -2.64
N ILE A 68 7.03 10.21 -2.20
CA ILE A 68 5.77 9.56 -2.57
C ILE A 68 4.58 10.39 -2.11
N VAL A 69 4.56 10.82 -0.85
CA VAL A 69 3.47 11.66 -0.30
C VAL A 69 3.36 12.96 -1.08
N TYR A 70 4.47 13.64 -1.35
CA TYR A 70 4.47 14.91 -2.09
C TYR A 70 3.89 14.76 -3.49
N VAL A 71 4.42 13.82 -4.29
CA VAL A 71 3.99 13.61 -5.68
C VAL A 71 2.54 13.16 -5.74
N THR A 72 2.15 12.18 -4.92
CA THR A 72 0.78 11.65 -4.95
C THR A 72 -0.24 12.68 -4.46
N SER A 73 0.07 13.45 -3.41
CA SER A 73 -0.83 14.50 -2.92
C SER A 73 -1.00 15.62 -3.95
N HIS A 74 0.07 16.01 -4.63
CA HIS A 74 0.03 17.00 -5.70
C HIS A 74 -0.86 16.55 -6.87
N LEU A 75 -0.63 15.33 -7.39
CA LEU A 75 -1.41 14.76 -8.49
C LEU A 75 -2.90 14.63 -8.11
N ARG A 76 -3.19 14.19 -6.89
CA ARG A 76 -4.57 14.09 -6.39
C ARG A 76 -5.24 15.45 -6.32
N GLY A 77 -4.53 16.49 -5.85
CA GLY A 77 -5.03 17.86 -5.84
C GLY A 77 -5.41 18.34 -7.25
N LYS A 78 -4.55 18.08 -8.25
CA LYS A 78 -4.81 18.42 -9.66
C LYS A 78 -6.02 17.71 -10.24
N LEU A 79 -6.24 16.45 -9.89
CA LEU A 79 -7.41 15.68 -10.34
C LEU A 79 -8.71 16.23 -9.74
N ILE A 80 -8.69 16.58 -8.45
CA ILE A 80 -9.84 17.20 -7.78
C ILE A 80 -10.17 18.56 -8.39
N GLU A 81 -9.17 19.41 -8.63
CA GLU A 81 -9.33 20.71 -9.32
C GLU A 81 -9.98 20.54 -10.71
N ALA A 82 -9.71 19.42 -11.38
CA ALA A 82 -10.27 19.09 -12.69
C ALA A 82 -11.61 18.32 -12.63
N SER A 83 -12.22 18.16 -11.45
CA SER A 83 -13.45 17.37 -11.24
C SER A 83 -13.34 15.90 -11.71
N ARG A 84 -12.14 15.33 -11.59
CA ARG A 84 -11.84 13.92 -11.92
C ARG A 84 -11.78 13.06 -10.66
N ASP A 85 -11.81 11.74 -10.82
CA ASP A 85 -11.78 10.79 -9.70
C ASP A 85 -10.34 10.40 -9.31
N PRO A 86 -9.78 10.95 -8.21
CA PRO A 86 -8.42 10.62 -7.78
C PRO A 86 -8.28 9.20 -7.25
N SER A 87 -9.37 8.50 -6.89
CA SER A 87 -9.30 7.10 -6.43
C SER A 87 -8.96 6.12 -7.56
N ARG A 88 -9.21 6.53 -8.81
CA ARG A 88 -8.96 5.75 -10.03
C ARG A 88 -7.66 6.11 -10.71
N GLU A 89 -7.23 7.36 -10.59
CA GLU A 89 -6.22 7.95 -11.46
C GLU A 89 -4.89 8.29 -10.76
N ALA A 90 -4.86 8.26 -9.43
CA ALA A 90 -3.65 8.52 -8.67
C ALA A 90 -3.51 7.57 -7.49
N MET A 91 -2.30 7.04 -7.32
CA MET A 91 -1.93 6.24 -6.17
C MET A 91 -2.19 7.01 -4.87
N ARG A 92 -2.73 6.33 -3.87
CA ARG A 92 -2.91 6.87 -2.52
C ARG A 92 -2.19 6.00 -1.52
N ILE A 93 -1.19 6.56 -0.86
CA ILE A 93 -0.56 5.96 0.31
C ILE A 93 -1.43 6.22 1.54
N LEU A 94 -1.64 5.18 2.35
CA LEU A 94 -2.41 5.30 3.59
C LEU A 94 -1.48 5.76 4.72
N PRO A 95 -1.93 6.68 5.59
CA PRO A 95 -1.24 6.96 6.84
C PRO A 95 -1.54 5.85 7.86
N THR A 96 -0.60 5.64 8.77
CA THR A 96 -0.79 4.92 10.04
C THR A 96 -1.66 5.76 10.99
N PHE A 97 -2.12 5.16 12.10
CA PHE A 97 -2.91 5.89 13.11
C PHE A 97 -2.14 7.06 13.74
N ASN A 98 -0.80 7.01 13.75
CA ASN A 98 0.08 8.07 14.27
C ASN A 98 0.49 9.10 13.19
N GLY A 99 -0.07 9.03 11.98
CA GLY A 99 0.16 9.99 10.91
C GLY A 99 1.46 9.78 10.10
N ARG A 100 2.21 8.72 10.37
CA ARG A 100 3.32 8.28 9.49
C ARG A 100 2.76 7.57 8.26
N TYR A 101 3.59 7.33 7.26
CA TYR A 101 3.17 6.65 6.02
C TYR A 101 3.84 5.30 5.80
N TYR A 102 4.64 4.86 6.77
CA TYR A 102 5.21 3.52 6.84
C TYR A 102 5.28 3.06 8.30
N TYR A 103 5.33 1.74 8.50
CA TYR A 103 5.48 1.10 9.80
C TYR A 103 6.71 0.20 9.82
N LEU A 104 7.51 0.27 10.89
CA LEU A 104 8.60 -0.67 11.13
C LEU A 104 8.07 -1.81 12.00
N ALA A 105 7.87 -2.99 11.40
CA ALA A 105 7.33 -4.14 12.10
C ALA A 105 8.40 -4.89 12.91
N SER A 106 7.95 -5.80 13.76
CA SER A 106 8.82 -6.61 14.63
C SER A 106 9.84 -7.48 13.89
N ASP A 107 9.62 -7.80 12.61
CA ASP A 107 10.56 -8.53 11.75
C ASP A 107 11.67 -7.63 11.15
N GLY A 108 11.72 -6.35 11.53
CA GLY A 108 12.64 -5.35 11.01
C GLY A 108 12.30 -4.83 9.61
N GLY A 109 11.17 -5.26 9.04
CA GLY A 109 10.67 -4.79 7.75
C GLY A 109 9.98 -3.44 7.86
N SER A 110 10.18 -2.59 6.85
CA SER A 110 9.45 -1.34 6.72
C SER A 110 8.28 -1.53 5.74
N TYR A 111 7.06 -1.38 6.23
CA TYR A 111 5.83 -1.68 5.50
C TYR A 111 5.07 -0.42 5.15
N ARG A 112 4.46 -0.40 3.97
CA ARG A 112 3.56 0.66 3.52
C ARG A 112 2.32 0.08 2.84
N ILE A 113 1.22 0.82 2.90
CA ILE A 113 -0.06 0.40 2.30
C ILE A 113 -0.55 1.45 1.31
N TYR A 114 -1.05 0.98 0.17
CA TYR A 114 -1.80 1.78 -0.79
C TYR A 114 -3.22 1.24 -0.96
N ASP A 115 -4.13 2.13 -1.37
CA ASP A 115 -5.41 1.71 -1.93
C ASP A 115 -5.17 0.86 -3.20
N TYR A 116 -5.90 -0.24 -3.37
CA TYR A 116 -5.88 -1.02 -4.60
C TYR A 116 -6.71 -0.31 -5.68
N ILE A 117 -6.16 -0.14 -6.88
CA ILE A 117 -6.89 0.44 -8.01
C ILE A 117 -7.67 -0.66 -8.71
N GLU A 118 -8.97 -0.68 -8.43
CA GLU A 118 -9.91 -1.65 -8.98
C GLU A 118 -10.05 -1.56 -10.51
N GLY A 119 -10.54 -2.61 -11.16
CA GLY A 119 -10.89 -2.59 -12.59
C GLY A 119 -9.81 -1.99 -13.50
N SER A 120 -8.55 -2.37 -13.27
CA SER A 120 -7.39 -1.94 -14.04
C SER A 120 -6.73 -3.17 -14.69
N VAL A 121 -6.07 -2.97 -15.83
CA VAL A 121 -5.28 -4.00 -16.53
C VAL A 121 -3.87 -3.46 -16.67
N CYS A 122 -2.89 -4.29 -16.31
CA CYS A 122 -1.48 -3.98 -16.51
C CYS A 122 -0.96 -4.80 -17.70
N HIS A 123 -0.53 -4.11 -18.76
CA HIS A 123 0.11 -4.74 -19.91
C HIS A 123 1.61 -4.83 -19.64
N LEU A 124 2.10 -6.03 -19.33
CA LEU A 124 3.51 -6.28 -19.01
C LEU A 124 4.39 -6.38 -20.26
N TYR A 125 3.77 -6.64 -21.40
CA TYR A 125 4.39 -6.71 -22.71
C TYR A 125 3.52 -5.92 -23.68
N ALA A 126 4.14 -5.17 -24.58
CA ALA A 126 3.43 -4.62 -25.72
C ALA A 126 3.23 -5.75 -26.73
N GLU A 127 1.98 -6.05 -27.07
CA GLU A 127 1.63 -6.79 -28.28
C GLU A 127 1.57 -5.83 -29.47
#